data_AF-A0A1H6FCT2-F1
#
_entry.id   AF-A0A1H6FCT2-F1
#
_cell.length_a   1.000
_cell.length_b   1.000
_cell.length_c   1.000
_cell.angle_alpha   90.00
_cell.angle_beta   90.00
_cell.angle_gamma   90.00
#
_symmetry.space_group_name_H-M   'P 1'
#
loop_
_entity.id
_entity.type
_entity.pdbx_description
1 polymer ?
#
loop_
_entity_poly.entity_id
_entity_poly.type
_entity_poly.pdbx_seq_one_letter_code
_entity_poly.pdbx_strand_id
1 'polypeptide(L)'
;MIAALLDDGLRRAKNDPEIGSWVAQRMHLQWTDAGDWLAQLDKIHQPDVIYLDPMYPHRQKSALVKKDMRLFRRAVGDDMDAEKLLQIAKQRCQQRVVVKRPIHAPPLSNDKPDAQISTKNTRFDLYFSKN
;
A
#
# COMPACT_ATOMS: atom_id res chain seq x y z
N MET A 1 5.53 16.15 -0.17
CA MET A 1 4.61 16.58 -1.26
C MET A 1 3.41 15.65 -1.39
N ILE A 2 3.58 14.34 -1.59
CA ILE A 2 2.43 13.41 -1.75
C ILE A 2 1.50 13.37 -0.53
N ALA A 3 2.05 13.30 0.69
CA ALA A 3 1.25 13.35 1.92
C ALA A 3 0.37 14.61 2.00
N ALA A 4 0.89 15.78 1.61
CA ALA A 4 0.13 17.02 1.61
C ALA A 4 -1.00 17.04 0.57
N LEU A 5 -0.80 16.43 -0.60
CA LEU A 5 -1.86 16.27 -1.61
C LEU A 5 -2.98 15.33 -1.11
N LEU A 6 -2.61 14.26 -0.41
CA LEU A 6 -3.58 13.34 0.19
C LEU A 6 -4.34 13.99 1.34
N ASP A 7 -3.65 14.74 2.20
CA ASP A 7 -4.25 15.48 3.31
C ASP A 7 -5.29 16.49 2.80
N ASP A 8 -4.95 17.28 1.77
CA ASP A 8 -5.90 18.21 1.15
C ASP A 8 -7.13 17.48 0.57
N GLY A 9 -6.91 16.35 -0.12
CA GLY A 9 -7.99 15.51 -0.65
C GLY A 9 -8.92 14.99 0.44
N LEU A 10 -8.35 14.48 1.54
CA LEU A 10 -9.11 14.01 2.71
C LEU A 10 -9.87 15.16 3.38
N ARG A 11 -9.27 16.34 3.50
CA ARG A 11 -9.93 17.52 4.07
C ARG A 11 -11.14 17.92 3.25
N ARG A 12 -11.06 17.91 1.92
CA ARG A 12 -12.21 18.18 1.05
C ARG A 12 -13.27 17.08 1.16
N ALA A 13 -12.86 15.81 1.15
CA ALA A 13 -13.78 14.68 1.27
C ALA A 13 -14.54 14.67 2.61
N LYS A 14 -13.91 15.07 3.72
CA LYS A 14 -14.56 15.20 5.05
C LYS A 14 -15.68 16.24 5.09
N ASN A 15 -15.64 17.23 4.21
CA ASN A 15 -16.67 18.29 4.12
C ASN A 15 -17.75 17.96 3.08
N ASP A 16 -17.66 16.81 2.41
CA ASP A 16 -18.65 16.39 1.43
C ASP A 16 -19.95 15.94 2.13
N PRO A 17 -21.15 16.39 1.69
CA PRO A 17 -22.41 16.03 2.35
C PRO A 17 -22.76 14.55 2.28
N GLU A 18 -22.30 13.82 1.27
CA GLU A 18 -22.61 12.40 1.06
C GLU A 18 -21.62 11.50 1.79
N ILE A 19 -20.32 11.81 1.68
CA ILE A 19 -19.25 10.92 2.19
C ILE A 19 -18.53 11.41 3.44
N GLY A 20 -18.69 12.68 3.81
CA GLY A 20 -17.85 13.33 4.82
C GLY A 20 -17.88 12.65 6.18
N SER A 21 -19.06 12.19 6.61
CA SER A 21 -19.26 11.54 7.90
C SER A 21 -18.43 10.25 8.04
N TRP A 22 -18.50 9.34 7.06
CA TRP A 22 -17.78 8.08 7.14
C TRP A 22 -16.28 8.24 6.81
N VAL A 23 -15.92 9.19 5.93
CA VAL A 23 -14.51 9.51 5.66
C VAL A 23 -13.82 9.99 6.94
N ALA A 24 -14.46 10.90 7.69
CA ALA A 24 -13.91 11.42 8.94
C ALA A 24 -13.68 10.34 10.00
N GLN A 25 -14.55 9.32 10.03
CA GLN A 25 -14.45 8.22 11.00
C GLN A 25 -13.45 7.14 10.58
N ARG A 26 -13.33 6.85 9.28
CA ARG A 26 -12.66 5.63 8.78
C ARG A 26 -11.35 5.88 8.05
N MET A 27 -11.09 7.10 7.55
CA MET A 27 -9.91 7.40 6.76
C MET A 27 -8.99 8.38 7.49
N HIS A 28 -7.86 7.86 7.97
CA HIS A 28 -6.86 8.62 8.71
C HIS A 28 -5.53 8.59 7.95
N LEU A 29 -4.91 9.76 7.81
CA LEU A 29 -3.58 9.88 7.23
C LEU A 29 -2.54 9.86 8.35
N GLN A 30 -1.56 8.97 8.24
CA GLN A 30 -0.37 8.96 9.07
C GLN A 30 0.81 9.47 8.23
N TRP A 31 1.40 10.60 8.61
CA TRP A 31 2.56 11.14 7.92
C TRP A 31 3.86 10.68 8.59
N THR A 32 4.28 9.47 8.24
CA THR A 32 5.44 8.79 8.82
C THR A 32 5.96 7.73 7.84
N ASP A 33 7.16 7.22 8.08
CA ASP A 33 7.59 5.96 7.47
C ASP A 33 6.69 4.81 7.96
N ALA A 34 6.21 4.00 7.03
CA ALA A 34 5.27 2.93 7.34
C ALA A 34 5.93 1.77 8.11
N GLY A 35 7.20 1.48 7.85
CA GLY A 35 7.95 0.45 8.56
C GLY A 35 8.17 0.83 10.01
N ASP A 36 8.63 2.07 10.24
CA ASP A 36 8.84 2.61 11.59
C ASP A 36 7.53 2.68 12.38
N TRP A 37 6.44 3.14 11.74
CA TRP A 37 5.13 3.21 12.38
C TRP A 37 4.60 1.82 12.78
N LEU A 38 4.64 0.85 11.87
CA LEU A 38 4.22 -0.52 12.15
C LEU A 38 5.06 -1.17 13.25
N ALA A 39 6.36 -0.90 13.30
CA ALA A 39 7.26 -1.44 14.31
C ALA A 39 6.96 -0.93 15.73
N GLN A 40 6.38 0.27 15.85
CA GLN A 40 6.04 0.91 17.11
C GLN A 40 4.64 0.56 17.63
N LEU A 41 3.79 -0.10 16.83
CA LEU A 41 2.45 -0.47 17.26
C LEU A 41 2.47 -1.55 18.35
N ASP A 42 1.75 -1.27 19.45
CA ASP A 42 1.39 -2.26 20.45
C ASP A 42 0.47 -3.34 19.87
N LYS A 43 0.46 -4.53 20.49
CA LYS A 43 -0.36 -5.67 20.03
C LYS A 43 -1.84 -5.33 19.87
N ILE A 44 -2.39 -4.50 20.77
CA ILE A 44 -3.81 -4.12 20.73
C ILE A 44 -4.16 -3.18 19.57
N HIS A 45 -3.15 -2.51 19.00
CA HIS A 45 -3.32 -1.56 17.89
C HIS A 45 -2.87 -2.15 16.55
N GLN A 46 -2.46 -3.42 16.52
CA GLN A 46 -2.09 -4.09 15.28
C GLN A 46 -3.31 -4.23 14.36
N PRO A 47 -3.20 -3.85 13.08
CA PRO A 47 -4.30 -4.01 12.14
C PRO A 47 -4.56 -5.49 11.81
N ASP A 48 -5.83 -5.84 11.56
CA ASP A 48 -6.18 -7.16 11.03
C ASP A 48 -5.50 -7.43 9.70
N VAL A 49 -5.55 -6.42 8.82
CA VAL A 49 -5.07 -6.50 7.45
C VAL A 49 -4.15 -5.33 7.14
N ILE A 50 -2.99 -5.63 6.57
CA ILE A 50 -2.07 -4.64 6.01
C ILE A 50 -2.10 -4.75 4.50
N TYR A 51 -2.31 -3.63 3.80
CA TYR A 51 -2.32 -3.58 2.34
C TYR A 51 -1.09 -2.83 1.83
N LEU A 52 -0.34 -3.46 0.92
CA LEU A 52 0.87 -2.93 0.31
C LEU A 52 0.69 -2.83 -1.21
N ASP A 53 0.92 -1.64 -1.77
CA ASP A 53 0.98 -1.38 -3.22
C ASP A 53 2.23 -0.56 -3.54
N PRO A 54 3.43 -1.11 -3.27
CA PRO A 54 4.67 -0.39 -3.56
C PRO A 54 4.78 -0.16 -5.06
N MET A 55 5.33 0.98 -5.46
CA MET A 55 5.47 1.29 -6.87
C MET A 55 6.43 0.30 -7.53
N TYR A 56 5.89 -0.54 -8.40
CA TYR A 56 6.71 -1.49 -9.16
C TYR A 56 7.59 -0.74 -10.19
N PRO A 57 8.90 -1.03 -10.26
CA PRO A 57 9.78 -0.45 -11.25
C PRO A 57 9.36 -0.93 -12.65
N HIS A 58 9.10 0.01 -13.56
CA HIS A 58 8.73 -0.35 -14.92
C HIS A 58 9.95 -0.91 -15.67
N ARG A 59 9.81 -2.12 -16.22
CA ARG A 59 10.63 -2.51 -17.38
C ARG A 59 10.09 -1.79 -18.61
N GLN A 60 11.01 -1.21 -19.39
CA GLN A 60 10.76 -0.38 -20.56
C GLN A 60 9.84 -1.08 -21.58
N LYS A 61 8.56 -0.67 -21.67
CA LYS A 61 7.78 -0.79 -22.92
C LYS A 61 6.84 0.41 -23.11
N SER A 62 6.69 0.76 -24.38
CA SER A 62 6.28 2.01 -25.01
C SER A 62 4.78 2.33 -24.95
N ALA A 63 4.19 2.38 -23.76
CA ALA A 63 2.89 3.02 -23.59
C ALA A 63 3.08 4.28 -22.75
N LEU A 64 2.71 5.44 -23.31
CA LEU A 64 2.72 6.72 -22.58
C LEU A 64 1.79 6.58 -21.37
N VAL A 65 2.36 6.24 -20.21
CA VAL A 65 1.65 6.30 -18.94
C VAL A 65 1.03 7.70 -18.83
N LYS A 66 -0.25 7.77 -18.41
CA LYS A 66 -0.98 9.03 -18.24
C LYS A 66 -0.08 10.05 -17.54
N LYS A 67 -0.08 11.31 -18.02
CA LYS A 67 0.87 12.35 -17.58
C LYS A 67 0.99 12.44 -16.05
N ASP A 68 -0.13 12.27 -15.34
CA ASP A 68 -0.24 12.33 -13.89
C ASP A 68 0.61 11.26 -13.19
N MET A 69 0.66 10.04 -13.72
CA MET A 69 1.47 8.95 -13.16
C MET A 69 2.96 9.15 -13.39
N ARG A 70 3.35 9.85 -14.46
CA ARG A 70 4.77 10.20 -14.68
C ARG A 70 5.22 11.27 -13.71
N LEU A 71 4.37 12.26 -13.42
CA LEU A 71 4.64 13.29 -12.44
C LEU A 71 4.73 12.70 -11.03
N PHE A 72 3.80 11.81 -10.68
CA PHE A 72 3.80 11.11 -9.39
C PHE A 72 5.07 10.27 -9.20
N ARG A 73 5.48 9.49 -10.21
CA ARG A 73 6.70 8.67 -10.12
C ARG A 73 7.96 9.51 -9.94
N ARG A 74 8.09 10.62 -10.66
CA ARG A 74 9.24 11.55 -10.50
C ARG A 74 9.34 12.11 -9.09
N ALA A 75 8.21 12.23 -8.39
CA ALA A 75 8.16 12.72 -7.03
C ALA A 75 8.44 11.66 -5.96
N VAL A 76 8.20 10.37 -6.25
CA VAL A 76 8.24 9.27 -5.26
C VAL A 76 9.52 8.42 -5.36
N GLY A 77 10.09 8.23 -6.55
CA GLY A 77 11.23 7.32 -6.74
C GLY A 77 10.82 5.84 -6.78
N ASP A 78 11.78 4.92 -6.74
CA ASP A 78 11.52 3.47 -6.66
C ASP A 78 11.61 3.00 -5.18
N ASP A 79 10.66 2.15 -4.76
CA ASP A 79 10.61 1.62 -3.38
C ASP A 79 11.61 0.46 -3.19
N MET A 80 12.87 0.79 -2.90
CA MET A 80 13.94 -0.21 -2.72
C MET A 80 13.81 -1.05 -1.45
N ASP A 81 13.01 -0.60 -0.48
CA ASP A 81 12.83 -1.20 0.85
C ASP A 81 11.48 -1.93 1.01
N ALA A 82 10.70 -2.06 -0.07
CA ALA A 82 9.38 -2.67 -0.03
C ALA A 82 9.40 -4.14 0.44
N GLU A 83 10.49 -4.89 0.20
CA GLU A 83 10.67 -6.23 0.76
C GLU A 83 10.83 -6.22 2.29
N LYS A 84 11.57 -5.25 2.83
CA LYS A 84 11.72 -5.06 4.28
C LYS A 84 10.37 -4.70 4.92
N LEU A 85 9.60 -3.82 4.28
CA LEU A 85 8.26 -3.45 4.72
C LEU A 85 7.31 -4.66 4.78
N LEU A 86 7.37 -5.56 3.81
CA LEU A 86 6.59 -6.80 3.83
C LEU A 86 6.91 -7.66 5.05
N GLN A 87 8.18 -7.80 5.42
CA GLN A 87 8.55 -8.60 6.60
C GLN A 87 8.04 -7.99 7.90
N ILE A 88 8.13 -6.65 8.04
CA ILE A 88 7.56 -5.93 9.19
C ILE A 88 6.04 -6.13 9.22
N ALA A 89 5.37 -5.96 8.08
CA ALA A 89 3.92 -6.10 7.98
C ALA A 89 3.44 -7.50 8.37
N LYS A 90 4.13 -8.56 7.93
CA LYS A 90 3.78 -9.95 8.29
C LYS A 90 3.82 -10.18 9.80
N GLN A 91 4.76 -9.54 10.51
CA GLN A 91 4.89 -9.64 11.97
C GLN A 91 3.88 -8.77 12.74
N ARG A 92 3.29 -7.76 12.08
CA ARG A 92 2.48 -6.72 12.73
C ARG A 92 1.00 -6.75 12.34
N CYS A 93 0.58 -7.71 11.51
CA CYS A 93 -0.81 -7.93 11.17
C CYS A 93 -1.42 -9.08 12.00
N GLN A 94 -2.70 -8.98 12.34
CA GLN A 94 -3.40 -10.05 13.06
C GLN A 94 -3.84 -11.18 12.13
N GLN A 95 -4.21 -10.87 10.89
CA GLN A 95 -4.77 -11.86 9.96
C GLN A 95 -3.91 -12.04 8.71
N ARG A 96 -3.64 -10.96 7.96
CA ARG A 96 -2.92 -11.06 6.68
C ARG A 96 -2.30 -9.77 6.17
N VAL A 97 -1.28 -9.94 5.34
CA VAL A 97 -0.78 -8.89 4.45
C VAL A 97 -1.27 -9.17 3.03
N VAL A 98 -1.74 -8.13 2.34
CA VAL A 98 -2.18 -8.17 0.95
C VAL A 98 -1.23 -7.31 0.12
N VAL A 99 -0.56 -7.89 -0.87
CA VAL A 99 0.36 -7.18 -1.75
C VAL A 99 -0.22 -7.12 -3.16
N LYS A 100 -0.47 -5.92 -3.67
CA LYS A 100 -0.91 -5.74 -5.06
C LYS A 100 0.29 -5.83 -6.01
N ARG A 101 0.16 -6.62 -7.07
CA ARG A 101 1.19 -6.82 -8.09
C ARG A 101 0.59 -6.88 -9.49
N PRO A 102 1.31 -6.42 -10.53
CA PRO A 102 0.97 -6.79 -11.91
C PRO A 102 0.99 -8.31 -12.08
N ILE A 103 0.12 -8.86 -12.94
CA ILE A 103 -0.05 -10.32 -13.06
C ILE A 103 1.26 -11.07 -13.40
N HIS A 104 2.17 -10.44 -14.16
CA HIS A 104 3.46 -11.02 -14.57
C HIS A 104 4.67 -10.53 -13.74
N ALA A 105 4.47 -9.68 -12.74
CA ALA A 105 5.58 -9.28 -11.87
C ALA A 105 6.00 -10.46 -10.98
N PRO A 106 7.27 -10.59 -10.57
CA PRO A 106 7.61 -11.51 -9.50
C PRO A 106 6.86 -11.15 -8.21
N PRO A 107 6.77 -12.04 -7.19
CA PRO A 107 6.33 -11.64 -5.86
C PRO A 107 7.21 -10.51 -5.28
N LEU A 108 6.74 -9.85 -4.22
CA LEU A 108 7.46 -8.72 -3.62
C LEU A 108 8.74 -9.14 -2.89
N SER A 109 8.78 -10.37 -2.38
CA SER A 109 9.96 -10.99 -1.76
C SER A 109 10.17 -12.38 -2.36
N ASN A 110 11.25 -13.06 -1.94
CA ASN A 110 11.44 -14.47 -2.27
C ASN A 110 10.43 -15.41 -1.58
N ASP A 111 9.66 -14.90 -0.61
CA ASP A 111 8.61 -15.68 0.04
C ASP A 111 7.42 -15.91 -0.89
N LYS A 112 7.05 -17.19 -1.05
CA LYS A 112 5.85 -17.57 -1.78
C LYS A 112 4.60 -17.07 -1.04
N PRO A 113 3.65 -16.40 -1.73
CA PRO A 113 2.35 -16.08 -1.14
C PRO A 113 1.58 -17.35 -0.75
N ASP A 114 0.85 -17.31 0.36
CA ASP A 114 0.00 -18.42 0.81
C ASP A 114 -1.21 -18.61 -0.10
N ALA A 115 -1.74 -17.52 -0.64
CA ALA A 115 -2.81 -17.51 -1.63
C ALA A 115 -2.67 -16.33 -2.60
N GLN A 116 -3.36 -16.41 -3.74
CA GLN A 116 -3.36 -15.34 -4.74
C GLN A 116 -4.77 -15.12 -5.29
N ILE A 117 -5.18 -13.85 -5.41
CA ILE A 117 -6.42 -13.46 -6.09
C ILE A 117 -6.03 -12.71 -7.36
N SER A 118 -6.42 -13.23 -8.52
CA SER A 118 -6.05 -12.64 -9.82
C SER A 118 -7.24 -12.00 -10.53
N THR A 119 -6.96 -10.88 -11.19
CA THR A 119 -7.85 -10.18 -12.14
C THR A 119 -7.13 -10.06 -13.49
N LYS A 120 -7.74 -9.41 -14.49
CA LYS A 120 -7.17 -9.32 -15.84
C LYS A 120 -5.72 -8.82 -15.91
N ASN A 121 -5.38 -7.78 -15.13
CA ASN A 121 -4.06 -7.12 -15.19
C ASN A 121 -3.31 -7.10 -13.85
N THR A 122 -3.97 -7.46 -12.76
CA THR A 122 -3.49 -7.31 -11.39
C THR A 122 -3.72 -8.60 -10.62
N ARG A 123 -2.79 -8.97 -9.76
CA ARG A 123 -2.98 -9.98 -8.73
C ARG A 123 -2.75 -9.40 -7.34
N PHE A 124 -3.35 -10.05 -6.36
CA PHE A 124 -3.16 -9.77 -4.93
C PHE A 124 -2.54 -11.00 -4.30
N ASP A 125 -1.29 -10.86 -3.88
CA ASP A 125 -0.54 -11.88 -3.16
C ASP A 125 -0.93 -11.78 -1.67
N LEU A 126 -1.44 -12.87 -1.09
CA LEU A 126 -1.88 -12.95 0.30
C LEU A 126 -0.85 -13.68 1.14
N TYR A 127 -0.43 -13.07 2.24
CA TYR A 127 0.45 -13.66 3.25
C TYR A 127 -0.30 -13.72 4.57
N PHE A 128 -0.57 -14.91 5.09
CA PHE A 128 -1.30 -15.07 6.36
C PHE A 128 -0.37 -14.89 7.55
N SER A 129 -0.89 -14.25 8.60
CA SER A 129 -0.19 -14.15 9.87
C SER A 129 -0.04 -15.56 10.46
N LYS A 130 1.14 -15.85 11.01
CA LYS A 130 1.43 -17.12 11.69
C LYS A 130 1.29 -17.03 13.21
N ASN A 131 0.62 -15.97 13.68
CA ASN A 131 0.39 -15.73 15.10
C ASN A 131 -0.50 -16.79 15.75
#